data_AF-A0A0S8B4G4-F1
#
_entry.id   AF-A0A0S8B4G4-F1
#
_cell.length_a   1.000
_cell.length_b   1.000
_cell.length_c   1.000
_cell.angle_alpha   90.00
_cell.angle_beta   90.00
_cell.angle_gamma   90.00
#
_symmetry.space_group_name_H-M   'P 1'
#
loop_
_entity.id
_entity.type
_entity.pdbx_description
1 polymer ?
#
loop_
_entity_poly.entity_id
_entity_poly.type
_entity_poly.pdbx_seq_one_letter_code
_entity_poly.pdbx_strand_id
1 'polypeptide(L)'
;MGVLFSPFIVPVALFFTIGAVAILRGPIGKALADRLAGRVPERLPSGETEALQGEVEELRYRVTELEERLDFAERVLAQRRESDQLPPGS
;
A
#
# COMPACT_ATOMS: atom_id res chain seq x y z
N MET A 1 14.90 -15.53 -51.41
CA MET A 1 16.15 -14.95 -50.86
C MET A 1 16.46 -13.60 -51.54
N GLY A 2 15.56 -12.61 -51.48
CA GLY A 2 15.71 -11.35 -52.27
C GLY A 2 15.66 -10.05 -51.45
N VAL A 3 15.20 -10.12 -50.21
CA VAL A 3 15.12 -8.93 -49.33
C VAL A 3 16.48 -8.56 -48.74
N LEU A 4 17.35 -9.53 -48.44
CA LEU A 4 18.63 -9.28 -47.76
C LEU A 4 19.62 -8.39 -48.56
N PHE A 5 19.48 -8.28 -49.88
CA PHE A 5 20.37 -7.51 -50.76
C PHE A 5 19.86 -6.10 -51.11
N SER A 6 18.70 -5.69 -50.58
CA SER A 6 18.20 -4.33 -50.82
C SER A 6 18.98 -3.34 -49.93
N PRO A 7 19.69 -2.35 -50.50
CA PRO A 7 20.47 -1.38 -49.73
C PRO A 7 19.61 -0.50 -48.82
N PHE A 8 18.28 -0.56 -48.97
CA PHE A 8 17.32 0.22 -48.21
C PHE A 8 16.80 -0.49 -46.96
N ILE A 9 16.92 -1.82 -46.85
CA ILE A 9 16.36 -2.54 -45.68
C ILE A 9 17.15 -2.22 -44.41
N VAL A 10 18.48 -2.20 -44.51
CA VAL A 10 19.35 -1.91 -43.36
C VAL A 10 19.06 -0.53 -42.75
N PRO A 11 19.03 0.59 -43.51
CA PRO A 11 18.74 1.89 -42.93
C PRO A 11 17.29 2.02 -42.42
N VAL A 12 16.32 1.41 -43.12
CA VAL A 12 14.91 1.42 -42.68
C VAL A 12 14.74 0.67 -41.37
N ALA A 13 15.30 -0.55 -41.26
CA ALA A 13 15.27 -1.33 -40.04
C ALA A 13 15.98 -0.60 -38.89
N LEU A 14 17.12 0.03 -39.16
CA LEU A 14 17.85 0.82 -38.18
C LEU A 14 17.03 2.00 -37.67
N PHE A 15 16.38 2.75 -38.56
CA PHE A 15 15.52 3.88 -38.21
C PHE A 15 14.35 3.45 -37.31
N PHE A 16 13.64 2.37 -37.68
CA PHE A 16 12.55 1.84 -36.86
C PHE A 16 13.03 1.32 -35.51
N THR A 17 14.19 0.68 -35.45
CA THR A 17 14.76 0.17 -34.20
C THR A 17 15.13 1.34 -33.26
N ILE A 18 15.79 2.37 -33.78
CA ILE A 18 16.15 3.57 -33.00
C ILE A 18 14.89 4.30 -32.53
N GLY A 19 13.90 4.47 -33.41
CA GLY A 19 12.62 5.10 -33.06
C GLY A 19 11.87 4.33 -31.98
N ALA A 20 11.79 3.00 -32.10
CA ALA A 20 11.16 2.14 -31.11
C ALA A 20 11.87 2.22 -29.75
N VAL A 21 13.21 2.18 -29.73
CA VAL A 21 14.00 2.31 -28.48
C VAL A 21 13.84 3.70 -27.87
N ALA A 22 13.81 4.76 -28.68
CA ALA A 22 13.62 6.13 -28.20
C ALA A 22 12.23 6.34 -27.58
N ILE A 23 11.17 5.79 -28.19
CA ILE A 23 9.81 5.84 -27.66
C ILE A 23 9.69 5.02 -26.38
N LEU A 24 10.28 3.82 -26.37
CA LEU A 24 10.26 2.92 -25.21
C LEU A 24 11.06 3.46 -24.02
N ARG A 25 12.17 4.16 -24.28
CA ARG A 25 12.92 4.91 -23.25
C ARG A 25 12.34 6.29 -22.92
N GLY A 26 11.42 6.78 -23.74
CA GLY A 26 10.73 8.03 -23.54
C GLY A 26 9.66 7.99 -22.43
N PRO A 27 8.97 9.11 -22.20
CA PRO A 27 7.94 9.21 -21.16
C PRO A 27 6.78 8.23 -21.37
N ILE A 28 6.44 7.94 -22.62
CA ILE A 28 5.37 7.00 -22.99
C ILE A 28 5.75 5.57 -22.64
N GLY A 29 6.94 5.11 -23.03
CA GLY A 29 7.41 3.77 -22.71
C GLY A 29 7.58 3.54 -21.21
N LYS A 30 8.05 4.55 -20.47
CA LYS A 30 8.11 4.51 -19.01
C LYS A 30 6.72 4.39 -18.37
N ALA A 31 5.74 5.17 -18.83
CA ALA A 31 4.36 5.09 -18.32
C ALA A 31 3.69 3.73 -18.61
N LEU A 32 3.92 3.16 -19.80
CA LEU A 32 3.45 1.81 -20.15
C LEU A 32 4.15 0.73 -19.31
N ALA A 33 5.46 0.85 -19.09
CA ALA A 33 6.21 -0.06 -18.24
C ALA A 33 5.76 0.01 -16.77
N ASP A 34 5.52 1.20 -16.24
CA ASP A 34 5.02 1.39 -14.88
C ASP A 34 3.61 0.78 -14.72
N ARG A 35 2.73 0.96 -15.73
CA ARG A 35 1.39 0.35 -15.74
C ARG A 35 1.44 -1.18 -15.84
N LEU A 36 2.32 -1.74 -16.67
CA LEU A 36 2.45 -3.19 -16.85
C LEU A 36 3.14 -3.85 -15.64
N ALA A 37 4.05 -3.15 -14.98
CA ALA A 37 4.69 -3.59 -13.75
C ALA A 37 3.75 -3.55 -12.53
N GLY A 38 2.49 -3.14 -12.70
CA GLY A 38 1.54 -2.98 -11.59
C GLY A 38 1.97 -1.93 -10.58
N ARG A 39 2.94 -1.07 -10.93
CA ARG A 39 3.33 0.07 -10.12
C ARG A 39 2.21 1.09 -10.25
N VAL A 40 1.30 1.08 -9.28
CA VAL A 40 0.54 2.28 -8.92
C VAL A 40 1.58 3.39 -8.82
N PRO A 41 1.39 4.55 -9.48
CA PRO A 41 2.37 5.63 -9.40
C PRO A 41 2.65 5.88 -7.92
N GLU A 42 3.89 5.61 -7.53
CA GLU A 42 4.46 5.82 -6.20
C GLU A 42 4.62 7.33 -6.00
N ARG A 43 3.48 8.02 -6.03
CA ARG A 43 3.29 9.46 -5.83
C ARG A 43 2.17 9.68 -4.82
N LEU A 44 1.99 8.75 -3.89
CA LEU A 44 1.59 9.23 -2.56
C LEU A 44 2.80 10.04 -2.09
N PRO A 45 2.65 11.37 -1.88
CA PRO A 45 3.72 12.14 -1.29
C PRO A 45 4.14 11.42 -0.01
N SER A 46 5.44 11.23 0.22
CA SER A 46 5.94 10.52 1.41
C SER A 46 5.33 11.06 2.73
N GLY A 47 4.93 12.33 2.76
CA GLY A 47 4.22 12.94 3.89
C GLY A 47 2.78 12.45 4.10
N GLU A 48 2.07 11.98 3.07
CA GLU A 48 0.71 11.44 3.22
C GLU A 48 0.75 10.04 3.86
N THR A 49 1.75 9.23 3.51
CA THR A 49 1.97 7.94 4.19
C THR A 49 2.40 8.11 5.64
N GLU A 50 3.24 9.10 5.95
CA GLU A 50 3.65 9.41 7.32
C GLU A 50 2.48 9.96 8.16
N ALA A 51 1.64 10.84 7.57
CA ALA A 51 0.44 11.34 8.23
C ALA A 51 -0.54 10.22 8.57
N LEU A 52 -0.82 9.32 7.61
CA LEU A 52 -1.67 8.16 7.83
C LEU A 52 -1.11 7.20 8.89
N GLN A 53 0.21 7.01 8.93
CA GLN A 53 0.85 6.22 9.98
C GLN A 53 0.68 6.86 11.37
N GLY A 54 0.81 8.18 11.46
CA GLY A 54 0.56 8.93 12.69
C GLY A 54 -0.88 8.79 13.17
N GLU A 55 -1.86 8.94 12.28
CA GLU A 55 -3.29 8.76 12.60
C GLU A 55 -3.58 7.33 13.08
N VAL A 56 -2.99 6.31 12.46
CA VAL A 56 -3.14 4.91 12.88
C VAL A 56 -2.55 4.69 14.27
N GLU A 57 -1.38 5.25 14.56
CA GLU A 57 -0.74 5.12 15.87
C GLU A 57 -1.54 5.82 16.97
N GLU A 58 -2.09 7.01 16.69
CA GLU A 58 -3.00 7.70 17.60
C GLU A 58 -4.26 6.87 17.87
N LEU A 59 -4.84 6.28 16.83
CA LEU A 59 -6.04 5.45 16.97
C LEU A 59 -5.75 4.19 17.79
N ARG A 60 -4.60 3.55 17.58
CA ARG A 60 -4.14 2.41 18.38
C ARG A 60 -4.00 2.78 19.84
N TYR A 61 -3.38 3.92 20.15
CA TYR A 61 -3.25 4.39 21.53
C TYR A 61 -4.62 4.56 22.21
N ARG A 62 -5.57 5.20 21.52
CA ARG A 62 -6.95 5.37 22.05
C ARG A 62 -7.66 4.03 22.25
N VAL A 63 -7.45 3.07 21.35
CA VAL A 63 -8.01 1.71 21.49
C VAL A 63 -7.43 1.02 22.72
N THR A 64 -6.12 1.08 22.94
CA THR A 64 -5.48 0.50 24.14
C THR A 64 -6.05 1.11 25.43
N GLU A 65 -6.22 2.43 25.50
CA GLU A 65 -6.83 3.08 26.67
C GLU A 65 -8.29 2.61 26.89
N LEU A 66 -9.05 2.44 25.81
CA LEU A 66 -10.42 1.91 25.90
C LEU A 66 -10.44 0.46 26.38
N GLU A 67 -9.53 -0.39 25.91
CA GLU A 67 -9.38 -1.78 26.34
C GLU A 67 -9.09 -1.86 27.84
N GLU A 68 -8.17 -1.04 28.36
CA GLU A 68 -7.87 -0.98 29.80
C GLU A 68 -9.08 -0.55 30.63
N ARG A 69 -9.83 0.45 30.16
CA ARG A 69 -11.04 0.93 30.85
C ARG A 69 -12.16 -0.10 30.83
N LEU A 70 -12.26 -0.88 29.75
CA LEU A 70 -13.21 -1.99 29.64
C LEU A 70 -12.82 -3.14 30.57
N ASP A 71 -11.56 -3.56 30.59
CA ASP A 71 -11.07 -4.59 31.53
C ASP A 71 -11.35 -4.20 32.98
N PHE A 72 -11.12 -2.93 33.33
CA PHE A 72 -11.47 -2.41 34.65
C PHE A 72 -12.96 -2.52 34.94
N ALA A 73 -13.82 -2.13 33.99
CA ALA A 73 -15.27 -2.22 34.16
C ALA A 73 -15.73 -3.68 34.33
N GLU A 74 -15.18 -4.60 33.54
CA GLU A 74 -15.47 -6.04 33.66
C GLU A 74 -15.06 -6.57 35.03
N ARG A 75 -13.86 -6.21 35.51
CA ARG A 75 -13.38 -6.62 36.83
C ARG A 75 -14.26 -6.09 37.97
N VAL A 76 -14.71 -4.84 37.89
CA VAL A 76 -15.61 -4.24 38.88
C VAL A 76 -16.99 -4.91 38.86
N LEU A 77 -17.52 -5.21 37.68
CA LEU A 77 -18.80 -5.91 37.54
C LEU A 77 -18.72 -7.35 38.07
N ALA A 78 -17.63 -8.06 37.78
CA ALA A 78 -17.38 -9.40 38.31
C ALA A 78 -17.34 -9.39 39.86
N GLN A 79 -16.63 -8.42 40.45
CA GLN A 79 -16.55 -8.28 41.91
C GLN A 79 -17.91 -7.99 42.54
N ARG A 80 -18.74 -7.14 41.93
CA ARG A 80 -20.11 -6.89 42.42
C ARG A 80 -20.97 -8.15 42.38
N ARG A 81 -20.87 -8.94 41.30
CA ARG A 81 -21.63 -10.18 41.15
C ARG A 81 -21.24 -11.24 42.18
N GLU A 82 -19.97 -11.30 42.57
CA GLU A 82 -19.49 -12.19 43.62
C GLU A 82 -20.02 -11.77 45.00
N SER A 83 -20.00 -10.47 45.32
CA SER A 83 -20.57 -9.94 46.56
C SER A 83 -22.07 -10.22 46.72
N ASP A 84 -22.82 -10.18 45.62
CA ASP A 84 -24.28 -10.44 45.61
C ASP A 84 -24.63 -11.94 45.73
N GLN A 85 -23.66 -12.83 45.44
CA GLN A 85 -23.82 -14.29 45.53
C GLN A 85 -23.41 -14.87 46.90
N LEU A 86 -22.82 -14.07 47.79
CA LEU A 86 -22.51 -14.51 49.15
C LEU A 86 -23.83 -14.69 49.94
N PRO A 87 -24.13 -15.88 50.49
CA PRO A 87 -25.35 -16.08 51.27
C PRO A 87 -25.33 -15.19 52.51
N PRO A 88 -26.50 -14.65 52.95
CA PRO A 88 -26.56 -13.86 54.17
C PRO A 88 -26.02 -14.69 55.32
N GLY A 89 -24.93 -14.22 55.92
CA GLY A 89 -24.27 -14.90 57.03
C GLY A 89 -25.28 -15.19 58.14
N SER A 90 -25.40 -16.48 58.47
CA SER A 90 -26.10 -16.99 59.66
C SER A 90 -25.42 -16.56 60.94
#